data_AF-A0A7Z9BJL3-F1
#
_entry.id   AF-A0A7Z9BJL3-F1
#
_cell.length_a   1.000
_cell.length_b   1.000
_cell.length_c   1.000
_cell.angle_alpha   90.00
_cell.angle_beta   90.00
_cell.angle_gamma   90.00
#
_symmetry.space_group_name_H-M   'P 1'
#
loop_
_entity.id
_entity.type
_entity.pdbx_description
1 polymer ?
#
loop_
_entity_poly.entity_id
_entity_poly.type
_entity_poly.pdbx_seq_one_letter_code
_entity_poly.pdbx_strand_id
1 'polypeptide(L)'
;MRDKVIKICQALDWQGERDTWESPDGKEIPFIRFSKFIMPENDDMNSYYIQITIWAKNVSLEIKEYCGECGPEIDSDERWAMSRTFRIAKVPYAEFIERSNELIQQLEKTLYEKFTP
;
A
#
# COMPACT_ATOMS: atom_id res chain seq x y z
N MET A 1 14.18 12.70 9.79
CA MET A 1 14.21 11.39 9.05
C MET A 1 12.94 11.17 8.24
N ARG A 2 11.74 11.35 8.81
CA ARG A 2 10.46 11.25 8.08
C ARG A 2 10.41 12.06 6.78
N ASP A 3 10.87 13.31 6.78
CA ASP A 3 10.87 14.14 5.57
C ASP A 3 11.74 13.58 4.43
N LYS A 4 12.83 12.86 4.76
CA LYS A 4 13.66 12.20 3.75
C LYS A 4 12.88 11.05 3.10
N VAL A 5 12.16 10.25 3.89
CA VAL A 5 11.27 9.20 3.38
C VAL A 5 10.20 9.80 2.46
N ILE A 6 9.56 10.90 2.89
CA ILE A 6 8.55 11.60 2.08
C ILE A 6 9.13 12.04 0.74
N LYS A 7 10.32 12.66 0.73
CA LYS A 7 10.99 13.08 -0.52
C LYS A 7 11.31 11.92 -1.45
N ILE A 8 11.76 10.79 -0.91
CA ILE A 8 11.99 9.57 -1.69
C ILE A 8 10.68 9.12 -2.35
N CYS A 9 9.59 9.05 -1.58
CA CYS A 9 8.30 8.58 -2.11
C CYS A 9 7.69 9.57 -3.12
N GLN A 10 7.85 10.88 -2.91
CA GLN A 10 7.42 11.92 -3.85
C GLN A 10 8.14 11.80 -5.21
N ALA A 11 9.41 11.35 -5.21
CA ALA A 11 10.17 11.16 -6.44
C ALA A 11 9.69 9.95 -7.28
N LEU A 12 8.83 9.08 -6.74
CA LEU A 12 8.25 7.95 -7.46
C LEU A 12 7.12 8.34 -8.41
N ASP A 13 6.62 9.58 -8.31
CA ASP A 13 5.47 10.07 -9.08
C ASP A 13 4.19 9.26 -8.84
N TRP A 14 4.02 8.73 -7.63
CA TRP A 14 2.83 8.01 -7.20
C TRP A 14 1.84 8.96 -6.52
N GLN A 15 0.56 8.61 -6.53
CA GLN A 15 -0.48 9.41 -5.87
C GLN A 15 -0.26 9.40 -4.35
N GLY A 16 -0.01 10.58 -3.79
CA GLY A 16 0.19 10.79 -2.36
C GLY A 16 -1.08 11.26 -1.66
N GLU A 17 -1.38 10.69 -0.49
CA GLU A 17 -2.48 11.09 0.38
C GLU A 17 -2.06 11.15 1.85
N ARG A 18 -2.83 11.90 2.64
CA ARG A 18 -2.67 12.01 4.09
C ARG A 18 -4.01 11.72 4.73
N ASP A 19 -4.03 10.78 5.65
CA ASP A 19 -5.26 10.33 6.28
C ASP A 19 -4.95 9.68 7.65
N THR A 20 -5.99 9.22 8.34
CA THR A 20 -5.91 8.48 9.59
C THR A 20 -6.42 7.05 9.41
N TRP A 21 -5.80 6.12 10.13
CA TRP A 21 -6.29 4.76 10.27
C TRP A 21 -6.73 4.53 11.71
N GLU A 22 -7.98 4.12 11.90
CA GLU A 22 -8.48 3.75 13.22
C GLU A 22 -7.95 2.38 13.63
N SER A 23 -7.25 2.31 14.76
CA SER A 23 -6.78 1.05 15.33
C SER A 23 -7.90 0.29 16.05
N PRO A 24 -7.72 -1.01 16.35
CA PRO A 24 -8.75 -1.81 17.02
C PRO A 24 -9.17 -1.28 18.40
N ASP A 25 -8.33 -0.47 19.05
CA ASP A 25 -8.63 0.22 20.30
C ASP A 25 -9.24 1.63 20.09
N GLY A 26 -9.69 1.95 18.88
CA GLY A 26 -10.38 3.19 18.53
C GLY A 26 -9.49 4.42 18.43
N LYS A 27 -8.16 4.25 18.27
CA LYS A 27 -7.23 5.38 18.14
C LYS A 27 -6.97 5.70 16.68
N GLU A 28 -7.05 6.97 16.33
CA GLU A 28 -6.68 7.44 15.00
C GLU A 28 -5.16 7.55 14.88
N ILE A 29 -4.60 6.78 13.94
CA ILE A 29 -3.16 6.76 13.64
C ILE A 29 -2.95 7.48 12.30
N PRO A 30 -2.29 8.66 12.30
CA PRO A 30 -2.03 9.39 11.07
C PRO A 30 -0.98 8.68 10.22
N PHE A 31 -1.19 8.67 8.91
CA PHE A 31 -0.24 8.16 7.94
C PHE A 31 -0.12 9.08 6.72
N ILE A 32 0.94 8.86 5.94
CA ILE A 32 1.07 9.39 4.58
C ILE A 32 1.26 8.19 3.67
N ARG A 33 0.42 8.03 2.66
CA ARG A 33 0.48 6.89 1.75
C ARG A 33 0.75 7.37 0.35
N PHE A 34 1.67 6.69 -0.33
CA PHE A 34 1.93 6.84 -1.75
C PHE A 34 1.50 5.55 -2.43
N SER A 35 0.63 5.66 -3.43
CA SER A 35 0.06 4.48 -4.09
C SER A 35 0.01 4.62 -5.60
N LYS A 36 0.11 3.49 -6.28
CA LYS A 36 -0.07 3.36 -7.71
C LYS A 36 -1.12 2.29 -7.97
N PHE A 37 -2.18 2.66 -8.70
CA PHE A 37 -3.22 1.75 -9.16
C PHE A 37 -2.71 0.86 -10.28
N ILE A 38 -3.15 -0.40 -10.25
CA ILE A 38 -2.75 -1.44 -11.20
C ILE A 38 -3.98 -2.29 -11.47
N MET A 39 -4.32 -2.43 -12.75
CA MET A 39 -5.36 -3.33 -13.24
C MET A 39 -4.67 -4.33 -14.18
N PRO A 40 -4.56 -5.61 -13.81
CA PRO A 40 -3.98 -6.64 -14.67
C PRO A 40 -4.87 -6.86 -15.89
N GLU A 41 -4.28 -7.11 -17.06
CA GLU A 41 -5.04 -7.45 -18.27
C GLU A 41 -5.69 -8.85 -18.19
N ASN A 42 -5.24 -9.69 -17.25
CA ASN A 42 -5.71 -11.06 -17.05
C ASN A 42 -6.58 -11.23 -15.80
N ASP A 43 -6.83 -10.14 -15.06
CA ASP A 43 -7.71 -10.13 -13.89
C ASP A 43 -8.63 -8.90 -13.98
N ASP A 44 -9.71 -9.08 -14.74
CA ASP A 44 -10.74 -8.05 -14.91
C ASP A 44 -11.62 -7.88 -13.65
N MET A 45 -11.46 -8.78 -12.67
CA MET A 45 -12.29 -8.83 -11.48
C MET A 45 -11.64 -8.14 -10.29
N ASN A 46 -10.32 -8.09 -10.20
CA ASN A 46 -9.61 -7.47 -9.09
C ASN A 46 -8.86 -6.22 -9.51
N SER A 47 -8.78 -5.26 -8.60
CA SER A 47 -7.87 -4.13 -8.72
C SER A 47 -6.80 -4.19 -7.66
N TYR A 48 -5.60 -3.75 -8.04
CA TYR A 48 -4.44 -3.79 -7.17
C TYR A 48 -3.87 -2.39 -6.96
N TYR A 49 -3.32 -2.17 -5.77
CA TYR A 49 -2.52 -1.01 -5.47
C TYR A 49 -1.21 -1.45 -4.86
N ILE A 50 -0.10 -0.99 -5.42
CA ILE A 50 1.17 -1.00 -4.69
C ILE A 50 1.22 0.27 -3.84
N GLN A 51 1.59 0.12 -2.56
CA GLN A 51 1.49 1.16 -1.57
C GLN A 51 2.74 1.24 -0.70
N ILE A 52 3.21 2.46 -0.45
CA ILE A 52 4.20 2.78 0.57
C ILE A 52 3.54 3.68 1.59
N THR A 53 3.40 3.20 2.83
CA THR A 53 2.72 3.93 3.91
C THR A 53 3.71 4.33 4.99
N ILE A 54 3.82 5.63 5.23
CA ILE A 54 4.66 6.25 6.23
C ILE A 54 3.83 6.45 7.51
N TRP A 55 3.96 5.49 8.42
CA TRP A 55 3.40 5.54 9.77
C TRP A 55 4.24 6.42 10.68
N ALA A 56 3.78 6.69 11.91
CA ALA A 56 4.51 7.50 12.89
C ALA A 56 5.94 6.99 13.21
N LYS A 57 6.18 5.68 13.15
CA LYS A 57 7.45 5.06 13.58
C LYS A 57 8.14 4.18 12.53
N ASN A 58 7.47 3.90 11.41
CA ASN A 58 7.96 2.95 10.41
C ASN A 58 7.37 3.26 9.03
N VAL A 59 7.92 2.59 8.01
CA VAL A 59 7.37 2.55 6.67
C VAL A 59 6.89 1.12 6.41
N SER A 60 5.69 0.94 5.87
CA SER A 60 5.25 -0.34 5.31
C SER A 60 5.19 -0.28 3.79
N LEU A 61 5.54 -1.38 3.15
CA LEU A 61 5.36 -1.61 1.72
C LEU A 61 4.37 -2.75 1.56
N GLU A 62 3.29 -2.48 0.85
CA GLU A 62 2.10 -3.35 0.82
C GLU A 62 1.52 -3.40 -0.59
N ILE A 63 1.00 -4.57 -0.97
CA ILE A 63 0.09 -4.71 -2.11
C ILE A 63 -1.31 -4.85 -1.54
N LYS A 64 -2.22 -3.98 -1.96
CA LYS A 64 -3.65 -4.08 -1.66
C LYS A 64 -4.35 -4.65 -2.88
N GLU A 65 -5.05 -5.75 -2.68
CA GLU A 65 -5.98 -6.33 -3.64
C GLU A 65 -7.40 -5.93 -3.22
N TYR A 66 -8.22 -5.50 -4.18
CA TYR A 66 -9.62 -5.16 -3.99
C TYR A 66 -10.46 -5.95 -5.00
N CYS A 67 -11.43 -6.71 -4.51
CA CYS A 67 -12.38 -7.43 -5.36
C CYS A 67 -13.37 -6.44 -6.00
N GLY A 68 -13.43 -6.45 -7.32
CA GLY A 68 -14.25 -5.58 -8.17
C GLY A 68 -15.63 -6.14 -8.56
N GLU A 69 -15.89 -7.45 -8.41
CA GLU A 69 -17.24 -8.04 -8.60
C GLU A 69 -18.24 -7.64 -7.52
N CYS A 70 -17.76 -6.99 -6.47
CA CYS A 70 -18.53 -6.54 -5.35
C CYS A 70 -19.11 -5.15 -5.62
N GLY A 71 -20.21 -5.12 -6.38
CA GLY A 71 -20.95 -3.89 -6.69
C GLY A 71 -21.35 -3.08 -5.42
N PRO A 72 -21.84 -1.84 -5.60
CA PRO A 72 -22.15 -0.89 -4.53
C PRO A 72 -23.22 -1.35 -3.52
N GLU A 73 -23.78 -2.55 -3.69
CA GLU A 73 -24.79 -3.16 -2.83
C GLU A 73 -24.22 -3.94 -1.63
N ILE A 74 -22.89 -4.06 -1.52
CA ILE A 74 -22.28 -4.81 -0.43
C ILE A 74 -22.10 -3.94 0.83
N ASP A 75 -22.72 -4.41 1.91
CA ASP A 75 -22.82 -3.78 3.22
C ASP A 75 -21.42 -3.54 3.84
N SER A 76 -21.30 -2.53 4.70
CA SER A 76 -20.00 -1.99 5.15
C SER A 76 -19.09 -2.99 5.88
N ASP A 77 -19.67 -4.05 6.45
CA ASP A 77 -18.92 -5.07 7.20
C ASP A 77 -18.24 -6.10 6.28
N GLU A 78 -18.78 -6.32 5.08
CA GLU A 78 -18.17 -7.22 4.09
C GLU A 78 -17.02 -6.53 3.32
N ARG A 79 -16.93 -5.20 3.31
CA ARG A 79 -15.81 -4.44 2.69
C ARG A 79 -14.43 -4.84 3.17
N TRP A 80 -14.31 -5.24 4.44
CA TRP A 80 -13.04 -5.72 4.99
C TRP A 80 -12.69 -7.13 4.52
N ALA A 81 -13.68 -7.96 4.19
CA ALA A 81 -13.47 -9.26 3.55
C ALA A 81 -13.11 -9.13 2.05
N MET A 82 -13.37 -7.96 1.45
CA MET A 82 -13.19 -7.66 0.02
C MET A 82 -11.85 -6.99 -0.33
N SER A 83 -11.00 -6.74 0.67
CA SER A 83 -9.64 -6.28 0.42
C SER A 83 -8.61 -7.11 1.15
N ARG A 84 -7.57 -7.55 0.43
CA ARG A 84 -6.45 -8.28 1.00
C ARG A 84 -5.20 -7.42 1.01
N THR A 85 -4.45 -7.50 2.09
CA THR A 85 -3.20 -6.76 2.25
C THR A 85 -2.03 -7.72 2.32
N PHE A 86 -1.18 -7.65 1.31
CA PHE A 86 0.06 -8.42 1.26
C PHE A 86 1.20 -7.49 1.66
N ARG A 87 1.63 -7.58 2.92
CA ARG A 87 2.75 -6.78 3.41
C ARG A 87 4.07 -7.41 3.00
N ILE A 88 4.83 -6.69 2.20
CA ILE A 88 6.17 -7.10 1.75
C ILE A 88 7.21 -6.76 2.80
N ALA A 89 7.12 -5.56 3.37
CA ALA A 89 8.06 -5.10 4.37
C ALA A 89 7.42 -4.12 5.36
N LYS A 90 7.99 -4.06 6.56
CA LYS A 90 7.73 -3.02 7.56
C LYS A 90 9.04 -2.72 8.28
N VAL A 91 9.61 -1.57 7.98
CA VAL A 91 10.98 -1.21 8.39
C VAL A 91 11.02 0.17 9.06
N PRO A 92 11.98 0.43 9.96
CA PRO A 92 12.24 1.78 10.46
C PRO A 92 12.62 2.75 9.33
N TYR A 93 12.50 4.06 9.59
CA TYR A 93 12.85 5.07 8.59
C TYR A 93 14.30 5.02 8.11
N ALA A 94 15.25 4.74 9.00
CA ALA A 94 16.67 4.68 8.65
C ALA A 94 16.93 3.57 7.62
N GLU A 95 16.42 2.37 7.89
CA GLU A 95 16.54 1.23 6.98
C GLU A 95 15.85 1.48 5.64
N PHE A 96 14.65 2.08 5.65
CA PHE A 96 13.98 2.45 4.39
C PHE A 96 14.82 3.42 3.57
N ILE A 97 15.42 4.44 4.19
CA ILE A 97 16.26 5.41 3.46
C ILE A 97 17.45 4.72 2.80
N GLU A 98 18.08 3.77 3.49
CA GLU A 98 19.25 3.05 2.99
C GLU A 98 18.91 2.05 1.88
N ARG A 99 17.73 1.41 1.95
CA ARG A 99 17.35 0.27 1.10
C ARG A 99 16.11 0.51 0.23
N SER A 100 15.64 1.75 0.12
CA SER A 100 14.38 2.09 -0.57
C SER A 100 14.27 1.49 -1.97
N ASN A 101 15.32 1.61 -2.79
CA ASN A 101 15.34 1.05 -4.15
C ASN A 101 15.14 -0.48 -4.16
N GLU A 102 15.83 -1.20 -3.27
CA GLU A 102 15.73 -2.65 -3.15
C GLU A 102 14.31 -3.07 -2.72
N LEU A 103 13.77 -2.40 -1.71
CA LEU A 103 12.43 -2.68 -1.18
C LEU A 103 11.34 -2.41 -2.22
N ILE A 104 11.47 -1.33 -3.00
CA ILE A 104 10.52 -0.98 -4.07
C ILE A 104 10.61 -2.00 -5.21
N GLN A 105 11.82 -2.38 -5.64
CA GLN A 105 12.00 -3.42 -6.66
C GLN A 105 11.41 -4.77 -6.20
N GLN A 106 11.56 -5.12 -4.92
CA GLN A 106 10.95 -6.33 -4.37
C GLN A 106 9.41 -6.26 -4.38
N LEU A 107 8.84 -5.09 -4.07
CA LEU A 107 7.40 -4.85 -4.14
C LEU A 107 6.87 -5.04 -5.56
N GLU A 108 7.50 -4.41 -6.54
CA GLU A 108 7.14 -4.54 -7.96
C GLU A 108 7.31 -5.98 -8.46
N LYS A 109 8.44 -6.62 -8.13
CA LYS A 109 8.67 -8.02 -8.48
C LYS A 109 7.59 -8.94 -7.92
N THR A 110 7.22 -8.76 -6.65
CA THR A 110 6.18 -9.59 -6.02
C THR A 110 4.82 -9.40 -6.68
N LEU A 111 4.49 -8.17 -7.08
CA LEU A 111 3.29 -7.88 -7.84
C LEU A 111 3.27 -8.66 -9.17
N TYR A 112 4.31 -8.55 -9.99
CA TYR A 112 4.41 -9.25 -11.28
C TYR A 112 4.35 -10.78 -11.10
N GLU A 113 5.13 -11.33 -10.18
CA GLU A 113 5.20 -12.79 -10.01
C GLU A 113 3.91 -13.43 -9.48
N LYS A 114 3.09 -12.69 -8.73
CA LYS A 114 1.93 -13.27 -8.01
C LYS A 114 0.57 -12.77 -8.48
N PHE A 115 0.49 -11.56 -9.02
CA PHE A 115 -0.77 -10.87 -9.25
C PHE A 115 -0.90 -10.29 -10.67
N THR A 116 0.18 -10.26 -11.45
CA THR A 116 0.19 -9.77 -12.84
C THR A 116 1.10 -10.66 -13.71
N PRO A 117 0.77 -11.96 -13.92
CA PRO A 117 1.52 -12.79 -14.85
C PRO A 117 1.31 -12.38 -16.31
#